data_AF-A0A238HHH1-F1
#
_entry.id   AF-A0A238HHH1-F1
#
_cell.length_a   1.000
_cell.length_b   1.000
_cell.length_c   1.000
_cell.angle_alpha   90.00
_cell.angle_beta   90.00
_cell.angle_gamma   90.00
#
_symmetry.space_group_name_H-M   'P 1'
#
loop_
_entity.id
_entity.type
_entity.pdbx_description
1 polymer ?
#
loop_
_entity_poly.entity_id
_entity_poly.type
_entity_poly.pdbx_seq_one_letter_code
_entity_poly.pdbx_strand_id
1 'polypeptide(L)'
;MSKCPFSMRTHFPPEGELIAKRWEMQSLKGKTFVFWGEGELGDEIMFAQLAHLFKQHLGVSKLIVVAQSKNVALLSSHPDIDLVVDGAQWKQTLPECDYWEFLHGLLARFNQPFEQLLKQSLYLFASEQKKAAAAKYFP
;
A
#
# COMPACT_ATOMS: atom_id res chain seq x y z
N MET A 1 17.89 26.96 -11.37
CA MET A 1 17.86 25.59 -10.82
C MET A 1 16.76 24.81 -11.52
N SER A 2 17.14 23.96 -12.47
CA SER A 2 16.19 23.15 -13.25
C SER A 2 15.55 22.12 -12.32
N LYS A 3 14.21 22.11 -12.22
CA LYS A 3 13.47 21.09 -11.45
C LYS A 3 13.71 19.75 -12.15
N CYS A 4 14.30 18.78 -11.44
CA CYS A 4 14.33 17.41 -11.91
C CYS A 4 12.88 16.96 -12.22
N PRO A 5 12.60 16.42 -13.41
CA PRO A 5 11.24 16.07 -13.82
C PRO A 5 10.66 14.85 -13.07
N PHE A 6 11.46 14.18 -12.26
CA PHE A 6 11.06 13.05 -11.42
C PHE A 6 10.67 13.53 -10.03
N SER A 7 9.50 14.14 -9.88
CA SER A 7 8.87 14.21 -8.56
C SER A 7 8.34 12.81 -8.22
N MET A 8 9.21 11.96 -7.66
CA MET A 8 8.94 10.55 -7.32
C MET A 8 8.17 10.37 -5.99
N ARG A 9 7.32 11.33 -5.64
CA ARG A 9 6.55 11.28 -4.39
C ARG A 9 5.07 11.43 -4.70
N THR A 10 4.26 10.51 -4.21
CA THR A 10 2.82 10.75 -4.01
C THR A 10 2.71 11.95 -3.08
N HIS A 11 2.33 13.10 -3.64
CA HIS A 11 2.32 14.36 -2.89
C HIS A 11 1.04 14.47 -2.05
N PHE A 12 1.23 15.00 -0.83
CA PHE A 12 0.23 15.43 0.16
C PHE A 12 -0.57 14.33 0.87
N PRO A 13 -0.84 14.50 2.19
CA PRO A 13 -1.90 13.74 2.87
C PRO A 13 -3.21 13.87 2.08
N PRO A 14 -4.15 12.91 2.25
CA PRO A 14 -5.47 13.06 1.67
C PRO A 14 -6.09 14.40 2.07
N GLU A 15 -6.91 14.96 1.19
CA GLU A 15 -7.57 16.25 1.40
C GLU A 15 -8.98 16.08 1.97
N GLY A 16 -9.55 17.19 2.46
CA GLY A 16 -10.95 17.27 2.86
C GLY A 16 -11.29 16.37 4.06
N GLU A 17 -12.45 15.71 3.99
CA GLU A 17 -12.98 14.87 5.09
C GLU A 17 -12.06 13.70 5.45
N LEU A 18 -11.24 13.23 4.50
CA LEU A 18 -10.29 12.17 4.77
C LEU A 18 -9.23 12.58 5.79
N ILE A 19 -8.86 13.86 5.91
CA ILE A 19 -7.88 14.30 6.92
C ILE A 19 -8.28 13.85 8.32
N ALA A 20 -9.58 13.97 8.65
CA ALA A 20 -10.13 13.57 9.94
C ALA A 20 -10.21 12.05 10.15
N LYS A 21 -10.05 11.25 9.09
CA LYS A 21 -10.06 9.79 9.12
C LYS A 21 -8.66 9.18 9.33
N ARG A 22 -7.65 9.99 9.67
CA ARG A 22 -6.33 9.45 9.99
C ARG A 22 -6.45 8.51 11.18
N TRP A 23 -5.83 7.35 11.09
CA TRP A 23 -5.92 6.33 12.12
C TRP A 23 -5.21 6.78 13.41
N GLU A 24 -5.89 6.64 14.54
CA GLU A 24 -5.40 6.94 15.89
C GLU A 24 -5.57 5.71 16.80
N MET A 25 -5.12 4.55 16.32
CA MET A 25 -5.12 3.28 17.09
C MET A 25 -6.50 2.72 17.44
N GLN A 26 -7.57 3.18 16.77
CA GLN A 26 -8.88 2.55 16.90
C GLN A 26 -8.86 1.10 16.37
N SER A 27 -9.80 0.29 16.82
CA SER A 27 -9.95 -1.09 16.33
C SER A 27 -10.19 -1.11 14.82
N LEU A 28 -9.46 -1.98 14.12
CA LEU A 28 -9.54 -2.17 12.67
C LEU A 28 -10.48 -3.32 12.25
N LYS A 29 -11.06 -4.05 13.22
CA LYS A 29 -11.89 -5.21 12.94
C LYS A 29 -13.12 -4.83 12.13
N GLY A 30 -13.27 -5.42 10.94
CA GLY A 30 -14.38 -5.16 10.04
C GLY A 30 -14.27 -3.85 9.24
N LYS A 31 -13.17 -3.11 9.37
CA LYS A 31 -12.99 -1.77 8.81
C LYS A 31 -12.31 -1.77 7.44
N THR A 32 -12.58 -0.72 6.66
CA THR A 32 -11.83 -0.41 5.44
C THR A 32 -10.64 0.48 5.78
N PHE A 33 -9.43 -0.03 5.55
CA PHE A 33 -8.18 0.66 5.86
C PHE A 33 -7.41 1.02 4.59
N VAL A 34 -6.82 2.21 4.57
CA VAL A 34 -5.99 2.68 3.46
C VAL A 34 -4.54 2.83 3.89
N PHE A 35 -3.65 2.13 3.21
CA PHE A 35 -2.23 2.46 3.19
C PHE A 35 -1.98 3.59 2.21
N TRP A 36 -1.54 4.73 2.72
CA TRP A 36 -1.24 5.89 1.90
C TRP A 36 0.25 5.89 1.54
N GLY A 37 0.55 5.67 0.26
CA GLY A 37 1.92 5.78 -0.26
C GLY A 37 2.42 7.21 -0.14
N GLU A 38 3.54 7.39 0.57
CA GLU A 38 4.23 8.69 0.79
C GLU A 38 5.67 8.68 0.22
N GLY A 39 6.20 7.47 -0.01
CA GLY A 39 7.62 7.22 -0.16
C GLY A 39 8.09 7.05 -1.60
N GLU A 40 9.31 6.54 -1.74
CA GLU A 40 9.90 6.16 -3.01
C GLU A 40 9.35 4.80 -3.49
N LEU A 41 9.59 4.44 -4.75
CA LEU A 41 9.09 3.19 -5.34
C LEU A 41 9.38 1.93 -4.50
N GLY A 42 10.52 1.88 -3.83
CA GLY A 42 10.93 0.75 -3.00
C GLY A 42 10.15 0.64 -1.68
N ASP A 43 9.71 1.76 -1.11
CA ASP A 43 9.03 1.79 0.18
C ASP A 43 7.69 1.06 0.08
N GLU A 44 6.92 1.32 -0.97
CA GLU A 44 5.61 0.69 -1.17
C GLU A 44 5.72 -0.83 -1.27
N ILE A 45 6.76 -1.32 -1.94
CA ILE A 45 7.06 -2.76 -2.02
C ILE A 45 7.43 -3.30 -0.65
N MET A 46 8.35 -2.63 0.06
CA MET A 46 8.80 -3.05 1.38
C MET A 46 7.66 -3.08 2.41
N PHE A 47 6.73 -2.13 2.36
CA PHE A 47 5.62 -2.06 3.31
C PHE A 47 4.41 -2.90 2.91
N ALA A 48 4.29 -3.33 1.65
CA ALA A 48 3.20 -4.18 1.21
C ALA A 48 3.09 -5.47 2.04
N GLN A 49 4.21 -6.03 2.51
CA GLN A 49 4.20 -7.22 3.39
C GLN A 49 3.44 -7.02 4.72
N LEU A 50 3.22 -5.77 5.16
CA LEU A 50 2.38 -5.47 6.33
C LEU A 50 0.88 -5.62 6.06
N ALA A 51 0.47 -5.75 4.79
CA ALA A 51 -0.91 -6.05 4.43
C ALA A 51 -1.40 -7.33 5.14
N HIS A 52 -0.51 -8.31 5.27
CA HIS A 52 -0.77 -9.54 5.99
C HIS A 52 -1.16 -9.31 7.45
N LEU A 53 -0.39 -8.51 8.18
CA LEU A 53 -0.71 -8.11 9.56
C LEU A 53 -2.11 -7.49 9.65
N PHE A 54 -2.42 -6.56 8.75
CA PHE A 54 -3.67 -5.82 8.77
C PHE A 54 -4.88 -6.70 8.46
N LYS A 55 -4.78 -7.52 7.41
CA LYS A 55 -5.86 -8.43 7.02
C LYS A 55 -6.05 -9.58 8.00
N GLN A 56 -5.00 -10.31 8.30
CA GLN A 56 -5.10 -11.61 8.97
C GLN A 56 -5.13 -11.49 10.49
N HIS A 57 -4.53 -10.43 11.05
CA HIS A 57 -4.38 -10.30 12.50
C HIS A 57 -5.15 -9.12 13.09
N LEU A 58 -5.18 -7.97 12.42
CA LEU A 58 -5.94 -6.79 12.89
C LEU A 58 -7.41 -6.81 12.45
N GLY A 59 -7.77 -7.73 11.54
CA GLY A 59 -9.14 -7.99 11.12
C GLY A 59 -9.72 -6.94 10.17
N VAL A 60 -8.88 -6.24 9.42
CA VAL A 60 -9.30 -5.31 8.36
C VAL A 60 -10.16 -6.07 7.35
N SER A 61 -11.38 -5.59 7.09
CA SER A 61 -12.27 -6.22 6.11
C SER A 61 -11.88 -5.89 4.68
N LYS A 62 -11.39 -4.67 4.44
CA LYS A 62 -10.91 -4.22 3.13
C LYS A 62 -9.65 -3.38 3.28
N LEU A 63 -8.56 -3.81 2.67
CA LEU A 63 -7.29 -3.11 2.63
C LEU A 63 -7.07 -2.53 1.24
N ILE A 64 -6.86 -1.22 1.19
CA ILE A 64 -6.61 -0.47 -0.03
C ILE A 64 -5.22 0.14 0.07
N VAL A 65 -4.45 0.11 -1.02
CA VAL A 65 -3.18 0.82 -1.10
C VAL A 65 -3.29 1.92 -2.14
N VAL A 66 -3.06 3.17 -1.75
CA VAL A 66 -2.82 4.27 -2.69
C VAL A 66 -1.33 4.26 -3.01
N ALA A 67 -0.97 3.89 -4.24
CA ALA A 67 0.41 3.64 -4.64
C ALA A 67 0.82 4.49 -5.84
N GLN A 68 2.13 4.62 -6.07
CA GLN A 68 2.65 5.18 -7.31
C GLN A 68 2.20 4.34 -8.51
N SER A 69 1.88 5.00 -9.63
CA SER A 69 1.35 4.36 -10.86
C SER A 69 2.19 3.15 -11.32
N LYS A 70 3.51 3.22 -11.15
CA LYS A 70 4.45 2.16 -11.54
C LYS A 70 4.33 0.88 -10.70
N ASN A 71 3.90 1.01 -9.45
CA ASN A 71 3.74 -0.08 -8.51
C ASN A 71 2.34 -0.67 -8.50
N VAL A 72 1.33 0.02 -9.05
CA VAL A 72 -0.07 -0.45 -9.09
C VAL A 72 -0.16 -1.89 -9.56
N ALA A 73 0.37 -2.19 -10.76
CA ALA A 73 0.28 -3.54 -11.34
C ALA A 73 1.02 -4.61 -10.52
N LEU A 74 2.09 -4.23 -9.80
CA LEU A 74 2.86 -5.16 -8.97
C LEU A 74 2.11 -5.43 -7.66
N LEU A 75 1.70 -4.39 -6.95
CA LEU A 75 1.03 -4.48 -5.66
C LEU A 75 -0.35 -5.14 -5.77
N SER A 76 -1.05 -5.02 -6.91
CA SER A 76 -2.32 -5.70 -7.14
C SER A 76 -2.21 -7.23 -7.19
N SER A 77 -0.99 -7.78 -7.22
CA SER A 77 -0.77 -9.22 -7.11
C SER A 77 -0.75 -9.74 -5.66
N HIS A 78 -0.75 -8.83 -4.68
CA HIS A 78 -0.65 -9.18 -3.27
C HIS A 78 -1.96 -9.83 -2.76
N PRO A 79 -1.91 -11.00 -2.10
CA PRO A 79 -3.12 -11.72 -1.69
C PRO A 79 -3.96 -10.97 -0.65
N ASP A 80 -3.31 -10.24 0.26
CA ASP A 80 -3.99 -9.47 1.31
C ASP A 80 -4.36 -8.02 0.93
N ILE A 81 -4.11 -7.56 -0.30
CA ILE A 81 -4.51 -6.22 -0.76
C ILE A 81 -5.72 -6.37 -1.68
N ASP A 82 -6.88 -5.81 -1.28
CA ASP A 82 -8.10 -5.95 -2.08
C ASP A 82 -8.15 -4.97 -3.25
N LEU A 83 -7.49 -3.81 -3.12
CA LEU A 83 -7.48 -2.78 -4.15
C LEU A 83 -6.19 -1.96 -4.10
N VAL A 84 -5.59 -1.73 -5.26
CA VAL A 84 -4.53 -0.75 -5.42
C VAL A 84 -5.03 0.40 -6.28
N VAL A 85 -4.94 1.60 -5.73
CA VAL A 85 -5.36 2.86 -6.34
C VAL A 85 -4.13 3.61 -6.81
N ASP A 86 -4.17 4.10 -8.05
CA ASP A 86 -3.12 5.00 -8.54
C ASP A 86 -3.20 6.35 -7.81
N GLY A 87 -2.12 6.71 -7.11
CA GLY A 87 -1.98 7.97 -6.41
C GLY A 87 -2.07 9.20 -7.30
N ALA A 88 -1.92 9.09 -8.63
CA ALA A 88 -2.20 10.18 -9.54
C ALA A 88 -3.72 10.40 -9.77
N GLN A 89 -4.55 9.39 -9.49
CA GLN A 89 -5.99 9.35 -9.81
C GLN A 89 -6.86 9.03 -8.58
N TRP A 90 -6.30 9.14 -7.37
CA TRP A 90 -6.97 8.67 -6.15
C TRP A 90 -8.29 9.41 -5.90
N LYS A 91 -8.38 10.70 -6.23
CA LYS A 91 -9.59 11.51 -6.01
C LYS A 91 -10.83 10.96 -6.73
N GLN A 92 -10.64 10.27 -7.85
CA GLN A 92 -11.73 9.70 -8.64
C GLN A 92 -11.95 8.22 -8.37
N THR A 93 -10.96 7.52 -7.79
CA THR A 93 -10.91 6.06 -7.78
C THR A 93 -10.87 5.46 -6.37
N LEU A 94 -10.52 6.26 -5.35
CA LEU A 94 -10.51 5.81 -3.97
C LEU A 94 -11.96 5.70 -3.46
N PRO A 95 -12.44 4.49 -3.11
CA PRO A 95 -13.75 4.35 -2.49
C PRO A 95 -13.72 4.89 -1.05
N GLU A 96 -14.87 4.96 -0.41
CA GLU A 96 -14.95 5.32 1.00
C GLU A 96 -14.11 4.36 1.87
N CYS A 97 -13.43 4.92 2.87
CA CYS A 97 -12.72 4.19 3.90
C CYS A 97 -13.10 4.68 5.29
N ASP A 98 -12.82 3.85 6.29
CA ASP A 98 -12.95 4.22 7.71
C ASP A 98 -11.69 4.95 8.18
N TYR A 99 -10.52 4.40 7.84
CA TYR A 99 -9.24 4.92 8.32
C TYR A 99 -8.14 4.88 7.25
N TRP A 100 -7.13 5.72 7.43
CA TRP A 100 -5.90 5.68 6.63
C TRP A 100 -4.67 6.02 7.49
N GLU A 101 -3.50 5.57 7.03
CA GLU A 101 -2.21 6.00 7.58
C GLU A 101 -1.12 5.95 6.51
N PHE A 102 -0.10 6.78 6.67
CA PHE A 102 1.10 6.73 5.83
C PHE A 102 1.90 5.45 6.10
N LEU A 103 2.52 4.90 5.06
CA LEU A 103 3.34 3.70 5.16
C LEU A 103 4.41 3.79 6.27
N HIS A 104 5.15 4.89 6.31
CA HIS A 104 6.17 5.13 7.35
C HIS A 104 5.53 5.38 8.73
N GLY A 105 4.36 6.01 8.76
CA GLY A 105 3.56 6.19 9.97
C GLY A 105 3.17 4.87 10.64
N LEU A 106 2.95 3.80 9.85
CA LEU A 106 2.63 2.47 10.37
C LEU A 106 3.72 1.94 11.32
N LEU A 107 5.00 2.21 11.04
CA LEU A 107 6.11 1.76 11.90
C LEU A 107 6.02 2.31 13.31
N ALA A 108 5.53 3.54 13.47
CA ALA A 108 5.36 4.18 14.76
C ALA A 108 4.11 3.68 15.52
N ARG A 109 3.21 2.94 14.86
CA ARG A 109 1.98 2.41 15.48
C ARG A 109 2.19 1.11 16.24
N PHE A 110 3.29 0.41 15.99
CA PHE A 110 3.58 -0.87 16.62
C PHE A 110 4.75 -0.75 17.59
N ASN A 111 4.57 -1.27 18.80
CA ASN A 111 5.63 -1.32 19.83
C ASN A 111 6.58 -2.51 19.64
N GLN A 112 6.62 -3.10 18.44
CA GLN A 112 7.45 -4.23 18.10
C GLN A 112 8.39 -3.83 16.96
N PRO A 113 9.66 -4.27 16.99
CA PRO A 113 10.58 -4.08 15.86
C PRO A 113 9.96 -4.57 14.56
N PHE A 114 10.26 -3.87 13.47
CA PHE A 114 9.69 -4.19 12.16
C PHE A 114 9.90 -5.66 11.81
N GLU A 115 11.07 -6.22 12.06
CA GLU A 115 11.45 -7.62 11.82
C GLU A 115 10.55 -8.63 12.52
N GLN A 116 9.94 -8.25 13.65
CA GLN A 116 9.08 -9.11 14.45
C GLN A 116 7.59 -8.99 14.08
N LEU A 117 7.22 -8.00 13.25
CA LEU A 117 5.86 -7.88 12.76
C LEU A 117 5.50 -9.08 11.88
N LEU A 118 4.27 -9.55 12.03
CA LEU A 118 3.74 -10.68 11.27
C LEU A 118 3.66 -10.30 9.80
N LYS A 119 4.50 -10.96 8.99
CA LYS A 119 4.69 -10.68 7.58
C LYS A 119 4.61 -11.98 6.80
N GLN A 120 4.06 -11.89 5.60
CA GLN A 120 4.07 -13.01 4.67
C GLN A 120 5.38 -13.02 3.88
N SER A 121 6.04 -14.19 3.80
CA SER A 121 7.10 -14.42 2.82
C SER A 121 6.47 -14.77 1.47
N LEU A 122 7.00 -14.18 0.38
CA LEU A 122 6.42 -14.22 -0.97
C LEU A 122 5.02 -13.61 -1.02
N TYR A 123 4.97 -12.32 -1.35
CA TYR A 123 3.74 -11.54 -1.31
C TYR A 123 3.49 -10.73 -2.58
N LEU A 124 4.38 -10.85 -3.58
CA LEU A 124 4.22 -10.24 -4.90
C LEU A 124 4.49 -11.28 -5.97
N PHE A 125 3.68 -11.25 -7.01
CA PHE A 125 3.68 -12.25 -8.06
C PHE A 125 3.61 -11.57 -9.43
N ALA A 126 4.38 -12.09 -10.39
CA ALA A 126 4.18 -11.74 -11.78
C ALA A 126 2.88 -12.39 -12.29
N SER A 127 2.15 -11.70 -13.17
CA SER A 127 1.02 -12.33 -13.87
C SER A 127 1.51 -13.46 -14.79
N GLU A 128 0.64 -14.42 -15.10
CA GLU A 128 0.97 -15.52 -15.99
C GLU A 128 1.45 -15.03 -17.37
N GLN A 129 0.89 -13.94 -17.89
CA GLN A 129 1.35 -13.34 -19.14
C GLN A 129 2.79 -12.81 -19.03
N LYS A 130 3.14 -12.17 -17.90
CA LYS A 130 4.51 -11.68 -17.67
C LYS A 130 5.49 -12.85 -17.48
N LYS A 131 5.08 -13.91 -16.79
CA LYS A 131 5.89 -15.14 -16.66
C LYS A 131 6.17 -15.78 -18.02
N ALA A 132 5.13 -15.96 -18.85
CA ALA A 132 5.26 -16.49 -20.20
C ALA A 132 6.16 -15.62 -21.09
N ALA A 133 6.01 -14.29 -21.01
CA ALA A 133 6.86 -13.36 -21.75
C ALA A 133 8.32 -13.38 -21.28
N ALA A 134 8.56 -13.67 -19.99
CA ALA A 134 9.91 -13.74 -19.41
C ALA A 134 10.61 -15.07 -19.70
N ALA A 135 9.87 -16.16 -19.92
CA ALA A 135 10.42 -17.50 -20.16
C ALA A 135 11.43 -17.54 -21.31
N LYS A 136 11.29 -16.68 -22.34
CA LYS A 136 12.25 -16.55 -23.44
C LYS A 136 13.66 -16.08 -23.02
N TYR A 137 13.82 -15.55 -21.81
CA TYR A 137 15.09 -15.06 -21.26
C TYR A 137 15.75 -16.05 -20.29
N PHE A 138 15.06 -17.13 -19.92
CA PHE A 138 15.57 -18.16 -19.00
C PHE A 138 15.59 -19.52 -19.74
N PRO A 139 16.68 -19.80 -20.49
CA PRO A 139 16.83 -21.03 -21.27
C PRO A 139 16.96 -22.29 -20.40
#